data_AF-A0A962BVG4-F1
#
_entry.id   AF-A0A962BVG4-F1
#
_cell.length_a   1.000
_cell.length_b   1.000
_cell.length_c   1.000
_cell.angle_alpha   90.00
_cell.angle_beta   90.00
_cell.angle_gamma   90.00
#
_symmetry.space_group_name_H-M   'P 1'
#
loop_
_entity.id
_entity.type
_entity.pdbx_description
1 polymer ?
#
loop_
_entity_poly.entity_id
_entity_poly.type
_entity_poly.pdbx_seq_one_letter_code
_entity_poly.pdbx_strand_id
1 'polypeptide(L)'
;MNGKSRGFTLIELMTVVALAAIILTIAIPAFTEQLAKSRRADAISGLQSLALQMERWRADNPTYANTSPASANYPTLTATDNYAFRVSGQTATGYTLTASRQGAQSSDRCGNFIYTFAAGTVTKTNTTTVQRCWND
;
A
#
# COMPACT_ATOMS: atom_id res chain seq x y z
N MET A 1 -44.14 -4.64 -42.42
CA MET A 1 -42.67 -4.71 -42.33
C MET A 1 -42.34 -5.69 -41.20
N ASN A 2 -42.23 -6.99 -41.49
CA ASN A 2 -41.96 -7.99 -40.44
C ASN A 2 -40.45 -8.06 -40.17
N GLY A 3 -40.00 -7.30 -39.18
CA GLY A 3 -38.68 -7.50 -38.59
C GLY A 3 -38.64 -8.86 -37.92
N LYS A 4 -37.91 -9.80 -38.51
CA LYS A 4 -37.67 -11.13 -37.92
C LYS A 4 -36.74 -10.95 -36.73
N SER A 5 -37.27 -11.06 -35.51
CA SER A 5 -36.46 -11.05 -34.29
C SER A 5 -35.49 -12.23 -34.32
N ARG A 6 -34.20 -11.95 -34.50
CA ARG A 6 -33.13 -12.97 -34.43
C ARG A 6 -32.83 -13.20 -32.94
N GLY A 7 -33.15 -14.38 -32.44
CA GLY A 7 -32.77 -14.82 -31.09
C GLY A 7 -31.37 -15.43 -31.09
N PHE A 8 -30.67 -15.33 -29.97
CA PHE A 8 -29.41 -16.05 -29.73
C PHE A 8 -29.68 -17.55 -29.62
N THR A 9 -28.77 -18.37 -30.17
CA THR A 9 -28.86 -19.83 -29.99
C THR A 9 -28.26 -20.26 -28.66
N LEU A 10 -28.72 -21.39 -28.12
CA LEU A 10 -28.20 -21.93 -26.85
C LEU A 10 -26.71 -22.26 -26.97
N ILE A 11 -26.26 -22.78 -28.11
CA ILE A 11 -24.85 -23.08 -28.36
C ILE A 11 -23.98 -21.81 -28.40
N GLU A 12 -24.51 -20.71 -28.94
CA GLU A 12 -23.83 -19.41 -29.01
C GLU A 12 -23.65 -18.78 -27.63
N LEU A 13 -24.62 -18.93 -26.73
CA LEU A 13 -24.46 -18.55 -25.33
C LEU A 13 -23.38 -19.41 -24.63
N MET A 14 -23.40 -20.73 -24.85
CA MET A 14 -22.44 -21.64 -24.21
C MET A 14 -20.99 -21.36 -24.63
N THR A 15 -20.74 -21.06 -25.90
CA THR A 15 -19.39 -20.73 -26.37
C THR A 15 -18.92 -19.38 -25.83
N VAL A 16 -19.79 -18.37 -25.76
CA VAL A 16 -19.45 -17.06 -25.17
C VAL A 16 -19.09 -17.20 -23.70
N VAL A 17 -19.87 -17.96 -22.91
CA VAL A 17 -19.57 -18.18 -21.48
C VAL A 17 -18.28 -18.97 -21.31
N ALA A 18 -18.02 -19.98 -22.16
CA ALA A 18 -16.77 -20.74 -22.13
C ALA A 18 -15.55 -19.84 -22.40
N LEU A 19 -15.62 -18.96 -23.39
CA LEU A 19 -14.54 -18.01 -23.69
C LEU A 19 -14.37 -16.97 -22.57
N ALA A 20 -15.46 -16.45 -22.03
CA ALA A 20 -15.42 -15.50 -20.91
C ALA A 20 -14.75 -16.13 -19.68
N ALA A 21 -15.05 -17.38 -19.36
CA ALA A 21 -14.43 -18.10 -18.25
C ALA A 21 -12.90 -18.19 -18.41
N ILE A 22 -12.41 -18.48 -19.62
CA ILE A 22 -10.96 -18.53 -19.89
C ILE A 22 -10.31 -17.16 -19.64
N ILE A 23 -10.90 -16.08 -20.15
CA ILE A 23 -10.36 -14.72 -19.97
C ILE A 23 -10.31 -14.33 -18.49
N LEU A 24 -11.35 -14.67 -17.72
CA LEU A 24 -11.45 -14.32 -16.30
C LEU A 24 -10.31 -14.91 -15.46
N THR A 25 -9.79 -16.08 -15.83
CA THR A 25 -8.65 -16.70 -15.11
C THR A 25 -7.39 -15.82 -15.09
N ILE A 26 -7.19 -14.99 -16.12
CA ILE A 26 -6.04 -14.08 -16.23
C ILE A 26 -6.42 -12.68 -15.75
N ALA A 27 -7.63 -12.22 -16.09
CA ALA A 27 -8.08 -10.87 -15.81
C ALA A 27 -8.22 -10.58 -14.30
N ILE A 28 -8.77 -11.54 -13.54
CA ILE A 28 -9.00 -11.38 -12.09
C ILE A 28 -7.67 -11.19 -11.32
N PRO A 29 -6.68 -12.10 -11.39
CA PRO A 29 -5.43 -11.92 -10.66
C PRO A 29 -4.69 -10.65 -11.06
N ALA A 30 -4.69 -10.32 -12.36
CA ALA A 30 -4.09 -9.08 -12.85
C ALA A 30 -4.74 -7.83 -12.24
N PHE A 31 -6.07 -7.79 -12.19
CA PHE A 31 -6.80 -6.69 -11.56
C PHE A 31 -6.53 -6.59 -10.06
N THR A 32 -6.50 -7.72 -9.35
CA THR A 32 -6.19 -7.73 -7.91
C THR A 32 -4.78 -7.23 -7.60
N GLU A 33 -3.79 -7.54 -8.45
CA GLU A 33 -2.43 -7.02 -8.29
C GLU A 33 -2.37 -5.52 -8.57
N GLN A 34 -3.16 -5.01 -9.53
CA GLN A 34 -3.24 -3.56 -9.78
C GLN A 34 -3.82 -2.81 -8.58
N LEU A 35 -4.85 -3.36 -7.93
CA LEU A 35 -5.39 -2.80 -6.68
C LEU A 35 -4.36 -2.86 -5.55
N ALA A 36 -3.64 -3.98 -5.43
CA ALA A 36 -2.58 -4.12 -4.42
C ALA A 36 -1.47 -3.08 -4.62
N LYS A 37 -1.04 -2.87 -5.87
CA LYS A 37 -0.06 -1.83 -6.24
C LYS A 37 -0.54 -0.43 -5.86
N SER A 38 -1.81 -0.08 -6.14
CA SER A 38 -2.38 1.21 -5.72
C SER A 38 -2.29 1.38 -4.21
N ARG A 39 -2.67 0.36 -3.43
CA ARG A 39 -2.61 0.42 -1.96
C ARG A 39 -1.19 0.51 -1.43
N ARG A 40 -0.22 -0.14 -2.08
CA ARG A 40 1.22 0.02 -1.75
C ARG A 40 1.68 1.45 -1.97
N ALA A 41 1.23 2.11 -3.04
CA ALA A 41 1.53 3.52 -3.29
C ALA A 41 0.96 4.42 -2.17
N ASP A 42 -0.25 4.12 -1.67
CA ASP A 42 -0.84 4.82 -0.53
C ASP A 42 -0.02 4.61 0.76
N ALA A 43 0.51 3.41 0.99
CA ALA A 43 1.41 3.15 2.11
C ALA A 43 2.70 3.98 2.02
N ILE A 44 3.31 4.01 0.83
CA ILE A 44 4.54 4.76 0.58
C ILE A 44 4.31 6.26 0.75
N SER A 45 3.19 6.81 0.26
CA SER A 45 2.84 8.23 0.41
C SER A 45 2.55 8.58 1.88
N GLY A 46 1.91 7.68 2.62
CA GLY A 46 1.72 7.82 4.08
C GLY A 46 3.04 7.87 4.84
N LEU A 47 3.99 6.98 4.51
CA LEU A 47 5.33 6.99 5.11
C LEU A 47 6.12 8.26 4.79
N GLN A 48 6.05 8.76 3.56
CA GLN A 48 6.68 10.04 3.18
C GLN A 48 6.06 11.21 3.93
N SER A 49 4.74 11.22 4.08
CA SER A 49 4.03 12.25 4.85
C SER A 49 4.45 12.25 6.32
N LEU A 50 4.63 11.06 6.91
CA LEU A 50 5.16 10.92 8.27
C LEU A 50 6.62 11.37 8.37
N ALA A 51 7.48 11.04 7.40
CA ALA A 51 8.87 11.50 7.38
C ALA A 51 8.95 13.02 7.34
N LEU A 52 8.12 13.69 6.54
CA LEU A 52 8.03 15.15 6.51
C LEU A 52 7.59 15.73 7.86
N GLN A 53 6.69 15.07 8.58
CA GLN A 53 6.28 15.50 9.93
C GLN A 53 7.40 15.34 10.96
N MET A 54 8.19 14.25 10.88
CA MET A 54 9.37 14.10 11.72
C MET A 54 10.37 15.23 11.47
N GLU A 55 10.52 15.67 10.22
CA GLU A 55 11.41 16.78 9.89
C GLU A 55 10.86 18.14 10.36
N ARG A 56 9.53 18.35 10.27
CA ARG A 56 8.90 19.53 10.89
C ARG A 56 9.12 19.56 12.39
N TRP A 57 8.97 18.42 13.07
CA TRP A 57 9.30 18.31 14.49
C TRP A 57 10.77 18.68 14.78
N ARG A 58 11.69 18.23 13.92
CA ARG A 58 13.12 18.53 14.03
C ARG A 58 13.44 20.01 13.87
N ALA A 59 12.63 20.76 13.13
CA ALA A 59 12.81 22.20 13.00
C ALA A 59 12.59 22.93 14.34
N ASP A 60 11.62 22.46 15.13
CA ASP A 60 11.26 23.09 16.42
C ASP A 60 11.97 22.43 17.62
N ASN A 61 12.51 21.22 17.46
CA ASN A 61 13.09 20.43 18.53
C ASN A 61 14.49 19.91 18.16
N PRO A 62 15.46 19.95 19.09
CA PRO A 62 16.84 19.53 18.81
C PRO A 62 17.01 18.01 18.62
N THR A 63 15.96 17.22 18.85
CA THR A 63 15.98 15.76 18.90
C THR A 63 14.69 15.17 18.32
N TYR A 64 14.78 14.03 17.64
CA TYR A 64 13.58 13.25 17.28
C TYR A 64 13.08 12.40 18.47
N ALA A 65 13.87 12.23 19.53
CA ALA A 65 13.47 11.56 20.76
C ALA A 65 12.32 12.33 21.44
N ASN A 66 11.47 11.60 22.17
CA ASN A 66 10.27 12.13 22.82
C ASN A 66 9.17 12.64 21.87
N THR A 67 9.28 12.37 20.57
CA THR A 67 8.11 12.36 19.70
C THR A 67 7.19 11.23 20.15
N SER A 68 6.16 11.49 20.96
CA SER A 68 5.12 10.49 21.15
C SER A 68 4.21 10.51 19.91
N PRO A 69 3.86 9.34 19.35
CA PRO A 69 2.77 9.22 18.37
C PRO A 69 1.47 9.91 18.82
N ALA A 70 1.28 10.12 20.13
CA ALA A 70 0.13 10.80 20.71
C ALA A 70 0.39 12.27 21.10
N SER A 71 1.64 12.73 21.23
CA SER A 71 1.96 14.12 21.65
C SER A 71 2.23 15.06 20.49
N ALA A 72 2.72 14.53 19.38
CA ALA A 72 2.62 15.22 18.11
C ALA A 72 1.25 14.84 17.55
N ASN A 73 0.39 15.84 17.31
CA ASN A 73 -0.82 15.68 16.51
C ASN A 73 -0.41 15.22 15.10
N TYR A 74 -0.06 13.95 14.92
CA TYR A 74 0.21 13.34 13.64
C TYR A 74 -1.14 13.11 12.99
N PRO A 75 -1.62 13.97 12.08
CA PRO A 75 -2.98 13.86 11.53
C PRO A 75 -3.12 12.63 10.60
N THR A 76 -2.03 11.86 10.44
CA THR A 76 -1.81 10.82 9.44
C THR A 76 -1.36 9.48 10.05
N LEU A 77 -1.39 9.35 11.38
CA LEU A 77 -1.44 8.01 12.00
C LEU A 77 -2.84 7.40 11.95
N THR A 78 -3.76 7.99 11.18
CA THR A 78 -5.00 7.36 10.78
C THR A 78 -4.64 6.15 9.93
N ALA A 79 -4.66 4.99 10.57
CA ALA A 79 -4.64 3.72 9.88
C ALA A 79 -5.69 3.77 8.76
N THR A 80 -5.26 3.45 7.55
CA THR A 80 -6.18 3.20 6.44
C THR A 80 -6.70 1.77 6.55
N ASP A 81 -7.77 1.41 5.85
CA ASP A 81 -8.28 0.03 5.83
C ASP A 81 -7.21 -1.02 5.44
N ASN A 82 -6.16 -0.59 4.74
CA ASN A 82 -5.14 -1.48 4.18
C ASN A 82 -3.77 -1.37 4.87
N TYR A 83 -3.48 -0.27 5.58
CA TYR A 83 -2.22 -0.08 6.30
C TYR A 83 -2.37 0.67 7.61
N ALA A 84 -1.73 0.16 8.65
CA ALA A 84 -1.54 0.86 9.92
C ALA A 84 -0.13 1.45 10.01
N PHE A 85 -0.02 2.70 10.43
CA PHE A 85 1.26 3.39 10.51
C PHE A 85 1.78 3.47 11.95
N ARG A 86 3.10 3.35 12.13
CA ARG A 86 3.75 3.44 13.43
C ARG A 86 5.09 4.17 13.31
N VAL A 87 5.40 4.99 14.31
CA VAL A 87 6.75 5.54 14.56
C VAL A 87 7.38 4.77 15.73
N SER A 88 8.65 4.43 15.60
CA SER A 88 9.41 3.72 16.64
C SER A 88 10.91 3.99 16.52
N GLY A 89 11.69 3.55 17.51
CA GLY A 89 13.16 3.66 17.46
C GLY A 89 13.67 5.09 17.41
N GLN A 90 12.92 6.05 17.96
CA GLN A 90 13.33 7.45 17.93
C GLN A 90 14.54 7.68 18.82
N THR A 91 15.53 8.36 18.27
CA THR A 91 16.76 8.77 18.95
C THR A 91 17.00 10.26 18.72
N ALA A 92 18.12 10.77 19.22
CA ALA A 92 18.53 12.14 18.93
C ALA A 92 18.73 12.43 17.44
N THR A 93 18.96 11.44 16.57
CA THR A 93 19.30 11.65 15.16
C THR A 93 18.64 10.66 14.22
N GLY A 94 17.63 9.92 14.68
CA GLY A 94 16.98 8.90 13.88
C GLY A 94 15.62 8.46 14.37
N TYR A 95 14.91 7.74 13.51
CA TYR A 95 13.60 7.16 13.74
C TYR A 95 13.30 6.08 12.69
N THR A 96 12.34 5.20 13.01
CA THR A 96 11.81 4.20 12.10
C THR A 96 10.30 4.36 11.96
N LEU A 97 9.84 4.49 10.73
CA LEU A 97 8.44 4.49 10.34
C LEU A 97 8.09 3.12 9.77
N THR A 98 6.92 2.59 10.11
CA THR A 98 6.44 1.30 9.61
C THR A 98 5.01 1.43 9.13
N ALA A 99 4.73 0.98 7.91
CA ALA A 99 3.38 0.77 7.40
C ALA A 99 3.10 -0.74 7.42
N SER A 100 2.30 -1.18 8.37
CA SER A 100 1.93 -2.58 8.58
C SER A 100 0.72 -2.93 7.73
N ARG A 101 0.83 -3.96 6.89
CA ARG A 101 -0.27 -4.40 6.03
C ARG A 101 -1.44 -4.92 6.88
N GLN A 102 -2.65 -4.57 6.50
CA GLN A 102 -3.89 -5.04 7.12
C GLN A 102 -5.02 -5.11 6.09
N GLY A 103 -6.20 -5.58 6.51
CA GLY A 103 -7.36 -5.71 5.63
C GLY A 103 -7.03 -6.48 4.35
N ALA A 104 -7.37 -5.89 3.21
CA ALA A 104 -7.17 -6.51 1.90
C ALA A 104 -5.70 -6.56 1.43
N GLN A 105 -4.76 -5.98 2.18
CA GLN A 105 -3.31 -6.12 1.97
C GLN A 105 -2.65 -7.17 2.88
N SER A 106 -3.40 -7.84 3.77
CA SER A 106 -2.84 -8.77 4.76
C SER A 106 -1.96 -9.89 4.16
N SER A 107 -2.27 -10.36 2.96
CA SER A 107 -1.52 -11.39 2.22
C SER A 107 -0.60 -10.83 1.14
N ASP A 108 -0.40 -9.51 1.09
CA ASP A 108 0.40 -8.87 0.05
C ASP A 108 1.86 -9.33 0.08
N ARG A 109 2.41 -9.64 -1.10
CA ARG A 109 3.78 -10.15 -1.27
C ARG A 109 4.88 -9.22 -0.76
N CYS A 110 4.62 -7.93 -0.60
CA CYS A 110 5.61 -6.96 -0.17
C CYS A 110 5.76 -6.84 1.34
N GLY A 111 4.83 -7.38 2.12
CA GLY A 111 4.91 -7.27 3.58
C GLY A 111 4.68 -5.86 4.11
N ASN A 112 5.26 -5.58 5.27
CA ASN A 112 5.23 -4.25 5.85
C ASN A 112 6.34 -3.40 5.23
N PHE A 113 6.04 -2.14 4.95
CA PHE A 113 7.03 -1.18 4.48
C PHE A 113 7.70 -0.50 5.67
N ILE A 114 9.03 -0.38 5.61
CA ILE A 114 9.85 0.17 6.69
C ILE A 114 10.71 1.29 6.11
N TYR A 115 10.57 2.49 6.67
CA TYR A 115 11.40 3.64 6.38
C TYR A 115 12.22 3.98 7.62
N THR A 116 13.53 3.87 7.54
CA THR A 116 14.43 4.22 8.64
C THR A 116 15.26 5.43 8.26
N PHE A 117 15.27 6.44 9.12
CA PHE A 117 16.18 7.56 9.06
C PHE A 117 17.16 7.46 10.22
N ALA A 118 18.46 7.49 9.93
CA ALA A 118 19.49 7.47 10.95
C ALA A 118 20.67 8.31 10.50
N ALA A 119 21.00 9.36 11.26
CA ALA A 119 22.16 10.22 11.05
C ALA A 119 22.31 10.72 9.60
N GLY A 120 21.22 11.22 9.01
CA GLY A 120 21.20 11.75 7.64
C GLY A 120 21.05 10.69 6.54
N THR A 121 21.06 9.40 6.88
CA THR A 121 20.88 8.30 5.92
C THR A 121 19.45 7.77 5.98
N VAL A 122 18.84 7.59 4.80
CA VAL A 122 17.53 6.94 4.64
C VAL A 122 17.72 5.52 4.14
N THR A 123 17.11 4.57 4.82
CA THR A 123 17.05 3.16 4.43
C THR A 123 15.60 2.73 4.28
N LYS A 124 15.24 2.22 3.11
CA LYS A 124 13.90 1.72 2.78
C LYS A 124 13.96 0.21 2.64
N THR A 125 13.17 -0.49 3.45
CA THR A 125 13.11 -1.95 3.43
C THR A 125 11.67 -2.42 3.56
N ASN A 126 11.47 -3.71 3.44
CA ASN A 126 10.20 -4.36 3.68
C ASN A 126 10.43 -5.69 4.40
N THR A 127 9.39 -6.24 5.04
CA THR A 127 9.54 -7.46 5.86
C THR A 127 9.70 -8.74 5.04
N THR A 128 9.64 -8.65 3.71
CA THR A 128 9.80 -9.78 2.79
C THR A 128 11.07 -9.63 1.97
N THR A 129 11.52 -10.71 1.32
CA THR A 129 12.70 -10.70 0.45
C THR A 129 12.46 -10.06 -0.92
N VAL A 130 11.21 -9.72 -1.25
CA VAL A 130 10.84 -9.11 -2.54
C VAL A 130 11.39 -7.70 -2.64
N GLN A 131 12.41 -7.52 -3.48
CA GLN A 131 13.20 -6.27 -3.58
C GLN A 131 12.48 -5.12 -4.29
N ARG A 132 11.54 -5.40 -5.20
CA ARG A 132 10.97 -4.37 -6.09
C ARG A 132 9.82 -3.55 -5.48
N CYS A 133 9.41 -3.86 -4.27
CA CYS A 133 8.17 -3.33 -3.66
C CYS A 133 8.10 -1.81 -3.47
N TRP A 134 9.24 -1.13 -3.33
CA TRP A 134 9.29 0.33 -3.16
C TRP A 134 9.25 1.11 -4.49
N ASN A 135 9.49 0.43 -5.60
CA ASN A 135 9.61 1.00 -6.94
C ASN A 135 8.65 0.34 -7.95
N ASP A 136 7.65 -0.39 -7.45
CA ASP A 136 6.71 -1.18 -8.24
C ASP A 136 5.60 -0.32 -8.85
#